data_AF-A0A2G5URD1-F1
#
_entry.id   AF-A0A2G5URD1-F1
#
_cell.length_a   1.000
_cell.length_b   1.000
_cell.length_c   1.000
_cell.angle_alpha   90.00
_cell.angle_beta   90.00
_cell.angle_gamma   90.00
#
_symmetry.space_group_name_H-M   'P 1'
#
loop_
_entity.id
_entity.type
_entity.pdbx_description
1 polymer ?
#
loop_
_entity_poly.entity_id
_entity_poly.type
_entity_poly.pdbx_seq_one_letter_code
_entity_poly.pdbx_strand_id
1 'polypeptide(L)'
;MMTRSFLNVPDGVLSDYLVDGRLSIEMEVKIKKEKVYGSSWLRKFDDDEAKEFSDVVLLAGTQEFHVNKMYLSLHSAYFKSLFSSQKSAKSPKKSIIKLEDVHPMDLQSFLEVLYGEPAISDYSVERLLLSAEFLEAKTVTKRCEEFLEAKSRTSRKRKFETAVRFDLESLKRKCIDEAETTAEIRELAPENADELEPQEWKELFLKACSFE
;
A
#
# COMPACT_ATOMS: atom_id res chain seq x y z
N MET A 1 2.82 -18.00 4.28
CA MET A 1 4.28 -17.93 4.04
C MET A 1 4.87 -17.20 5.24
N MET A 2 5.63 -17.88 6.11
CA MET A 2 6.20 -17.24 7.31
C MET A 2 7.42 -16.42 6.91
N THR A 3 7.30 -15.10 6.98
CA THR A 3 8.40 -14.16 6.80
C THR A 3 9.38 -14.31 7.96
N ARG A 4 10.66 -14.56 7.67
CA ARG A 4 11.73 -14.53 8.67
C ARG A 4 12.02 -13.07 9.02
N SER A 5 11.55 -12.62 10.17
CA SER A 5 11.99 -11.36 10.77
C SER A 5 13.17 -11.64 11.68
N PHE A 6 14.33 -11.03 11.42
CA PHE A 6 15.46 -11.06 12.34
C PHE A 6 15.19 -10.06 13.47
N LEU A 7 14.88 -10.56 14.66
CA LEU A 7 14.87 -9.75 15.88
C LEU A 7 16.33 -9.40 16.20
N ASN A 8 16.66 -8.11 16.20
CA ASN A 8 17.95 -7.64 16.66
C ASN A 8 17.96 -7.74 18.20
N VAL A 9 18.51 -8.82 18.73
CA VAL A 9 18.56 -9.06 20.19
C VAL A 9 19.86 -8.48 20.73
N PRO A 10 19.83 -7.65 21.78
CA PRO A 10 21.04 -7.16 22.43
C PRO A 10 21.91 -8.31 22.93
N ASP A 11 23.22 -8.22 22.72
CA ASP A 11 24.19 -9.22 23.16
C ASP A 11 24.05 -9.51 24.67
N GLY A 12 24.01 -10.81 25.01
CA GLY A 12 24.07 -11.30 26.38
C GLY A 12 22.74 -11.75 27.02
N VAL A 13 21.58 -11.49 26.42
CA VAL A 13 20.29 -11.88 27.04
C VAL A 13 19.93 -13.35 26.78
N LEU A 14 20.45 -13.93 25.68
CA LEU A 14 20.09 -15.29 25.23
C LEU A 14 21.21 -16.31 25.37
N SER A 15 22.39 -15.91 25.88
CA SER A 15 23.56 -16.79 26.03
C SER A 15 23.25 -18.03 26.86
N ASP A 16 22.44 -17.85 27.91
CA ASP A 16 22.11 -18.89 28.88
C ASP A 16 21.14 -19.95 28.34
N TYR A 17 20.57 -19.72 27.15
CA TYR A 17 19.57 -20.56 26.51
C TYR A 17 20.10 -21.27 25.24
N LEU A 18 21.38 -21.10 24.93
CA LEU A 18 22.04 -21.78 23.81
C LEU A 18 22.39 -23.22 24.19
N VAL A 19 22.03 -24.17 23.32
CA VAL A 19 22.50 -25.56 23.39
C VAL A 19 23.34 -25.83 22.15
N ASP A 20 24.62 -26.16 22.33
CA ASP A 20 25.62 -26.31 21.25
C ASP A 20 25.70 -25.11 20.29
N GLY A 21 25.59 -23.88 20.84
CA GLY A 21 25.60 -22.64 20.08
C GLY A 21 24.34 -22.42 19.23
N ARG A 22 23.30 -23.24 19.43
CA ARG A 22 22.02 -23.13 18.72
C ARG A 22 20.91 -22.76 19.71
N LEU A 23 20.11 -21.79 19.30
CA LEU A 23 18.87 -21.43 19.98
C LEU A 23 17.70 -22.06 19.22
N SER A 24 16.98 -22.97 19.87
CA SER A 24 15.73 -23.53 19.33
C SER A 24 14.56 -22.89 20.06
N ILE A 25 13.78 -22.10 19.34
CA ILE A 25 12.54 -21.50 19.84
C ILE A 25 11.38 -22.25 19.20
N GLU A 26 10.54 -22.85 20.03
CA GLU A 26 9.25 -23.38 19.62
C GLU A 26 8.16 -22.46 20.17
N MET A 27 7.35 -21.90 19.27
CA MET A 27 6.26 -21.00 19.64
C MET A 27 4.94 -21.58 19.19
N GLU A 28 4.13 -22.01 20.15
CA GLU A 28 2.75 -22.42 19.90
C GLU A 28 1.86 -21.18 19.85
N VAL A 29 1.49 -20.75 18.64
CA VAL A 29 0.59 -19.61 18.45
C VAL A 29 -0.85 -20.09 18.44
N LYS A 30 -1.59 -19.78 19.51
CA LYS A 30 -3.02 -20.08 19.61
C LYS A 30 -3.84 -18.81 19.40
N ILE A 31 -4.45 -18.68 18.22
CA ILE A 31 -5.36 -17.56 17.90
C ILE A 31 -6.65 -17.77 18.69
N LYS A 32 -6.80 -17.08 19.83
CA LYS A 32 -7.93 -17.24 20.76
C LYS A 32 -9.26 -16.69 20.23
N LYS A 33 -9.19 -15.82 19.21
CA LYS A 33 -10.31 -15.25 18.45
C LYS A 33 -9.73 -14.45 17.29
N GLU A 34 -10.27 -14.60 16.09
CA GLU A 34 -10.25 -13.50 15.13
C GLU A 34 -11.17 -12.40 15.68
N LYS A 35 -10.62 -11.47 16.46
CA LYS A 35 -11.09 -10.11 16.30
C LYS A 35 -10.30 -9.58 15.13
N VAL A 36 -10.86 -9.71 13.93
CA VAL A 36 -10.41 -8.94 12.78
C VAL A 36 -10.54 -7.48 13.23
N TYR A 37 -9.43 -6.86 13.62
CA TYR A 37 -9.30 -5.41 13.62
C TYR A 37 -9.09 -4.97 12.15
N GLY A 38 -9.99 -5.43 11.31
CA GLY A 38 -10.31 -4.90 10.01
C GLY A 38 -11.76 -4.52 10.17
N SER A 39 -12.06 -3.26 9.93
CA SER A 39 -13.39 -2.79 9.63
C SER A 39 -14.16 -3.88 8.88
N SER A 40 -15.41 -4.14 9.23
CA SER A 40 -16.33 -4.77 8.27
C SER A 40 -16.04 -4.15 6.90
N TRP A 41 -15.80 -4.98 5.88
CA TRP A 41 -15.58 -4.50 4.51
C TRP A 41 -16.57 -3.37 4.24
N LEU A 42 -16.04 -2.19 3.87
CA LEU A 42 -16.84 -1.00 3.67
C LEU A 42 -17.76 -1.20 2.47
N ARG A 43 -17.34 -2.06 1.53
CA ARG A 43 -18.11 -2.48 0.37
C ARG A 43 -18.06 -3.99 0.20
N LYS A 44 -19.21 -4.59 -0.10
CA LYS A 44 -19.29 -5.98 -0.54
C LYS A 44 -19.21 -6.03 -2.06
N PHE A 45 -18.41 -6.95 -2.57
CA PHE A 45 -18.28 -7.21 -4.00
C PHE A 45 -18.85 -8.57 -4.40
N ASP A 46 -19.63 -9.21 -3.54
CA ASP A 46 -20.17 -10.56 -3.74
C ASP A 46 -21.64 -10.70 -3.27
N ASP A 47 -22.30 -9.58 -2.95
CA ASP A 47 -23.73 -9.56 -2.67
C ASP A 47 -24.57 -9.61 -3.96
N ASP A 48 -25.88 -9.73 -3.80
CA ASP A 48 -26.81 -9.92 -4.93
C ASP A 48 -26.79 -8.72 -5.89
N GLU A 49 -26.60 -7.50 -5.38
CA GLU A 49 -26.51 -6.28 -6.18
C GLU A 49 -25.21 -6.26 -7.02
N ALA A 50 -24.06 -6.53 -6.41
CA ALA A 50 -22.79 -6.65 -7.14
C ALA A 50 -22.87 -7.78 -8.19
N LYS A 51 -23.51 -8.90 -7.85
CA LYS A 51 -23.77 -10.01 -8.77
C LYS A 51 -24.76 -9.69 -9.87
N GLU A 52 -25.66 -8.74 -9.70
CA GLU A 52 -26.57 -8.30 -10.75
C GLU A 52 -25.83 -7.40 -11.75
N PHE A 53 -25.22 -6.32 -11.26
CA PHE A 53 -24.70 -5.23 -12.09
C PHE A 53 -23.26 -5.37 -12.59
N SER A 54 -22.52 -6.39 -12.15
CA SER A 54 -21.17 -6.68 -12.67
C SER A 54 -21.18 -7.26 -14.08
N ASP A 55 -20.09 -7.06 -14.83
CA ASP A 55 -19.86 -7.70 -16.14
C ASP A 55 -18.64 -8.66 -16.11
N VAL A 56 -17.97 -8.75 -14.96
CA VAL A 56 -16.80 -9.61 -14.72
C VAL A 56 -16.70 -10.05 -13.27
N VAL A 57 -16.10 -11.22 -13.05
CA VAL A 57 -15.69 -11.67 -11.72
C VAL A 57 -14.17 -11.77 -11.70
N LEU A 58 -13.53 -11.07 -10.77
CA LEU A 58 -12.11 -11.24 -10.47
C LEU A 58 -11.99 -12.26 -9.33
N LEU A 59 -11.18 -13.30 -9.52
CA LEU A 59 -10.88 -14.28 -8.48
C LEU A 59 -9.47 -14.04 -7.97
N ALA A 60 -9.35 -13.53 -6.74
CA ALA A 60 -8.07 -13.36 -6.04
C ALA A 60 -8.00 -14.37 -4.89
N GLY A 61 -7.07 -15.33 -4.98
CA GLY A 61 -7.08 -16.51 -4.12
C GLY A 61 -8.39 -17.30 -4.27
N THR A 62 -9.20 -17.34 -3.21
CA THR A 62 -10.53 -17.98 -3.19
C THR A 62 -11.69 -16.98 -3.15
N GLN A 63 -11.41 -15.67 -3.11
CA GLN A 63 -12.43 -14.64 -2.99
C GLN A 63 -12.82 -14.12 -4.37
N GLU A 64 -14.13 -14.05 -4.60
CA GLU A 64 -14.73 -13.49 -5.80
C GLU A 64 -15.06 -12.00 -5.61
N PHE A 65 -14.75 -11.21 -6.63
CA PHE A 65 -15.05 -9.78 -6.70
C PHE A 65 -15.83 -9.50 -7.98
N HIS A 66 -17.12 -9.22 -7.83
CA HIS A 66 -18.02 -8.84 -8.90
C HIS A 66 -17.89 -7.34 -9.18
N VAL A 67 -17.30 -7.00 -10.33
CA VAL A 67 -16.93 -5.62 -10.68
C VAL A 67 -17.28 -5.30 -12.13
N ASN A 68 -17.00 -4.06 -12.56
CA ASN A 68 -17.27 -3.58 -13.92
C ASN A 68 -15.98 -3.37 -14.72
N LYS A 69 -15.83 -4.02 -15.88
CA LYS A 69 -14.64 -3.93 -16.75
C LYS A 69 -14.38 -2.51 -17.19
N MET A 70 -15.43 -1.81 -17.63
CA MET A 70 -15.31 -0.41 -18.09
C MET A 70 -14.80 0.49 -16.96
N TYR A 71 -15.37 0.36 -15.77
CA TYR A 71 -14.99 1.19 -14.62
C TYR A 71 -13.53 0.97 -14.23
N LEU A 72 -13.12 -0.29 -14.04
CA LEU A 72 -11.73 -0.60 -13.73
C LEU A 72 -10.77 -0.18 -14.84
N SER A 73 -11.13 -0.35 -16.12
CA SER A 73 -10.30 0.08 -17.26
C SER A 73 -10.10 1.59 -17.34
N LEU A 74 -11.09 2.37 -16.89
CA LEU A 74 -10.99 3.83 -16.85
C LEU A 74 -10.00 4.29 -15.78
N HIS A 75 -9.86 3.53 -14.69
CA HIS A 75 -9.06 3.91 -13.53
C HIS A 75 -7.73 3.16 -13.38
N SER A 76 -7.49 2.11 -14.17
CA SER A 76 -6.31 1.27 -14.10
C SER A 76 -5.85 0.82 -15.49
N ALA A 77 -4.61 1.16 -15.85
CA ALA A 77 -4.00 0.72 -17.10
C ALA A 77 -3.80 -0.80 -17.14
N TYR A 78 -3.45 -1.41 -16.01
CA TYR A 78 -3.37 -2.86 -15.83
C TYR A 78 -4.70 -3.54 -16.23
N PHE A 79 -5.82 -3.12 -15.65
CA PHE A 79 -7.12 -3.72 -15.94
C PHE A 79 -7.58 -3.44 -17.38
N LYS A 80 -7.27 -2.25 -17.92
CA LYS A 80 -7.53 -1.93 -19.33
C LYS A 80 -6.81 -2.91 -20.27
N SER A 81 -5.53 -3.20 -19.99
CA SER A 81 -4.74 -4.16 -20.76
C SER A 81 -5.28 -5.58 -20.60
N LEU A 82 -5.50 -6.01 -19.35
CA LEU A 82 -6.02 -7.33 -19.00
C LEU A 82 -7.33 -7.62 -19.73
N PHE A 83 -8.32 -6.74 -19.66
CA PHE A 83 -9.62 -6.98 -20.30
C PHE A 83 -9.57 -6.82 -21.82
N SER A 84 -8.66 -6.02 -22.35
CA SER A 84 -8.47 -5.90 -23.80
C SER A 84 -7.90 -7.18 -24.42
N SER A 85 -7.05 -7.90 -23.69
CA SER A 85 -6.47 -9.19 -24.12
C SER A 85 -7.50 -10.33 -24.17
N GLN A 86 -8.63 -10.19 -23.45
CA GLN A 86 -9.64 -11.25 -23.28
C GLN A 86 -10.81 -11.19 -24.28
N LYS A 87 -10.71 -10.39 -25.35
CA LYS A 87 -11.81 -10.15 -26.32
C LYS A 87 -12.27 -11.40 -27.11
N SER A 88 -11.74 -12.59 -26.85
CA SER A 88 -12.06 -13.84 -27.58
C SER A 88 -13.09 -14.77 -26.92
N ALA A 89 -13.52 -14.52 -25.68
CA ALA A 89 -14.45 -15.43 -24.99
C ALA A 89 -15.93 -15.07 -25.26
N LYS A 90 -16.52 -15.69 -26.31
CA LYS A 90 -17.94 -15.56 -26.71
C LYS A 90 -18.91 -16.32 -25.78
N SER A 91 -18.72 -16.32 -24.46
CA SER A 91 -19.65 -17.00 -23.55
C SER A 91 -20.69 -16.05 -22.97
N PRO A 92 -21.98 -16.44 -22.90
CA PRO A 92 -23.04 -15.64 -22.28
C PRO A 92 -22.94 -15.56 -20.75
N LYS A 93 -21.97 -16.26 -20.14
CA LYS A 93 -21.71 -16.23 -18.70
C LYS A 93 -20.64 -15.17 -18.38
N LYS A 94 -20.76 -14.51 -17.23
CA LYS A 94 -19.75 -13.58 -16.70
C LYS A 94 -18.38 -14.26 -16.72
N SER A 95 -17.40 -13.61 -17.33
CA SER A 95 -16.03 -14.13 -17.38
C SER A 95 -15.42 -14.07 -15.99
N ILE A 96 -14.94 -15.21 -15.47
CA ILE A 96 -14.13 -15.27 -14.25
C ILE A 96 -12.66 -15.12 -14.67
N ILE A 97 -11.96 -14.17 -14.09
CA ILE A 97 -10.55 -13.87 -14.35
C ILE A 97 -9.77 -14.09 -13.06
N LYS A 98 -8.80 -15.01 -13.09
CA LYS A 98 -7.93 -15.25 -11.94
C LYS A 98 -6.83 -14.20 -11.89
N LEU A 99 -6.58 -13.64 -10.71
CA LEU A 99 -5.47 -12.75 -10.41
C LEU A 99 -4.51 -13.52 -9.50
N GLU A 100 -3.48 -14.13 -10.10
CA GLU A 100 -2.56 -15.03 -9.37
C GLU A 100 -1.64 -14.25 -8.42
N ASP A 101 -1.22 -13.04 -8.82
CA ASP A 101 -0.25 -12.23 -8.07
C ASP A 101 -0.90 -11.17 -7.17
N VAL A 102 -2.22 -11.24 -6.95
CA VAL A 102 -2.95 -10.25 -6.14
C VAL A 102 -3.55 -10.90 -4.91
N HIS A 103 -3.17 -10.41 -3.73
CA HIS A 103 -3.74 -10.86 -2.47
C HIS A 103 -5.17 -10.33 -2.31
N PRO A 104 -6.15 -11.15 -1.85
CA PRO A 104 -7.55 -10.75 -1.78
C PRO A 104 -7.80 -9.53 -0.87
N MET A 105 -7.10 -9.40 0.25
CA MET A 105 -7.25 -8.23 1.14
C MET A 105 -6.76 -6.93 0.50
N ASP A 106 -5.67 -7.00 -0.27
CA ASP A 106 -5.12 -5.83 -0.94
C ASP A 106 -6.03 -5.40 -2.09
N LEU A 107 -6.59 -6.37 -2.83
CA LEU A 107 -7.62 -6.09 -3.84
C LEU A 107 -8.89 -5.49 -3.22
N GLN A 108 -9.36 -6.02 -2.09
CA GLN A 108 -10.52 -5.49 -1.37
C GLN A 108 -10.31 -4.02 -1.00
N SER A 109 -9.20 -3.69 -0.31
CA SER A 109 -8.91 -2.31 0.07
C SER A 109 -8.70 -1.41 -1.16
N PHE A 110 -8.01 -1.89 -2.19
CA PHE A 110 -7.83 -1.17 -3.44
C PHE A 110 -9.18 -0.81 -4.09
N LEU A 111 -10.08 -1.79 -4.22
CA LEU A 111 -11.39 -1.57 -4.83
C LEU A 111 -12.26 -0.67 -3.96
N GLU A 112 -12.24 -0.81 -2.64
CA GLU A 112 -12.94 0.11 -1.73
C GLU A 112 -12.49 1.55 -1.95
N VAL A 113 -11.19 1.82 -1.99
CA VAL A 113 -10.65 3.15 -2.29
C VAL A 113 -11.04 3.59 -3.69
N LEU A 114 -11.00 2.70 -4.69
CA LEU A 114 -11.35 3.07 -6.06
C LEU A 114 -12.83 3.46 -6.20
N TYR A 115 -13.72 2.73 -5.51
CA TYR A 115 -15.17 2.97 -5.47
C TYR A 115 -15.60 4.06 -4.49
N GLY A 116 -14.65 4.79 -3.90
CA GLY A 116 -14.93 5.99 -3.12
C GLY A 116 -14.97 5.81 -1.61
N GLU A 117 -14.87 4.59 -1.10
CA GLU A 117 -14.93 4.30 0.34
C GLU A 117 -13.71 4.90 1.09
N PRO A 118 -13.88 5.28 2.37
CA PRO A 118 -12.80 5.82 3.20
C PRO A 118 -11.91 4.71 3.82
N ALA A 119 -11.36 3.82 2.98
CA ALA A 119 -10.59 2.65 3.41
C ALA A 119 -9.10 2.93 3.74
N ILE A 120 -8.63 4.18 3.59
CA ILE A 120 -7.22 4.55 3.79
C ILE A 120 -6.96 4.88 5.26
N SER A 121 -5.87 4.33 5.80
CA SER A 121 -5.38 4.56 7.17
C SER A 121 -3.86 4.58 7.21
N ASP A 122 -3.27 5.04 8.31
CA ASP A 122 -1.81 5.01 8.53
C ASP A 122 -1.22 3.60 8.46
N TYR A 123 -2.03 2.56 8.68
CA TYR A 123 -1.61 1.16 8.61
C TYR A 123 -1.79 0.52 7.23
N SER A 124 -2.59 1.12 6.35
CA SER A 124 -2.95 0.57 5.03
C SER A 124 -2.36 1.37 3.87
N VAL A 125 -2.03 2.64 4.06
CA VAL A 125 -1.64 3.57 2.98
C VAL A 125 -0.44 3.08 2.17
N GLU A 126 0.63 2.58 2.79
CA GLU A 126 1.80 2.06 2.05
C GLU A 126 1.46 0.80 1.23
N ARG A 127 0.61 -0.11 1.76
CA ARG A 127 0.16 -1.29 0.99
C ARG A 127 -0.76 -0.91 -0.16
N LEU A 128 -1.60 0.11 0.04
CA LEU A 128 -2.45 0.66 -1.01
C LEU A 128 -1.63 1.35 -2.11
N LEU A 129 -0.56 2.07 -1.75
CA LEU A 129 0.37 2.66 -2.72
C LEU A 129 1.07 1.59 -3.57
N LEU A 130 1.55 0.51 -2.95
CA LEU A 130 2.10 -0.65 -3.68
C LEU A 130 1.05 -1.27 -4.62
N SER A 131 -0.18 -1.43 -4.15
CA SER A 131 -1.27 -1.94 -4.99
C SER A 131 -1.61 -1.00 -6.15
N ALA A 132 -1.54 0.31 -5.93
CA ALA A 132 -1.80 1.32 -6.95
C ALA A 132 -0.70 1.38 -8.01
N GLU A 133 0.56 1.18 -7.62
CA GLU A 133 1.68 1.03 -8.56
C GLU A 133 1.52 -0.25 -9.39
N PHE A 134 1.31 -1.40 -8.73
CA PHE A 134 1.16 -2.70 -9.40
C PHE A 134 -0.05 -2.73 -10.35
N LEU A 135 -1.20 -2.22 -9.91
CA LEU A 135 -2.43 -2.15 -10.71
C LEU A 135 -2.50 -0.88 -11.57
N GLU A 136 -1.44 -0.08 -11.63
CA GLU A 136 -1.33 1.13 -12.46
C GLU A 136 -2.54 2.09 -12.32
N ALA A 137 -2.91 2.43 -11.08
CA ALA A 137 -4.13 3.16 -10.75
C ALA A 137 -3.86 4.50 -10.07
N LYS A 138 -3.58 5.53 -10.88
CA LYS A 138 -3.24 6.89 -10.41
C LYS A 138 -4.28 7.51 -9.48
N THR A 139 -5.57 7.19 -9.65
CA THR A 139 -6.63 7.67 -8.75
C THR A 139 -6.42 7.20 -7.32
N VAL A 140 -5.98 5.95 -7.12
CA VAL A 140 -5.71 5.40 -5.78
C VAL A 140 -4.46 6.04 -5.18
N THR A 141 -3.40 6.21 -5.98
CA THR A 141 -2.18 6.95 -5.57
C THR A 141 -2.52 8.34 -5.05
N LYS A 142 -3.32 9.10 -5.82
CA LYS A 142 -3.73 10.46 -5.44
C LYS A 142 -4.53 10.48 -4.14
N ARG A 143 -5.48 9.56 -3.95
CA ARG A 143 -6.25 9.50 -2.69
C ARG A 143 -5.37 9.14 -1.49
N CYS A 144 -4.34 8.31 -1.69
CA CYS A 144 -3.36 7.99 -0.65
C CYS A 144 -2.50 9.22 -0.30
N GLU A 145 -2.06 9.97 -1.31
CA GLU A 145 -1.32 11.23 -1.11
C GLU A 145 -2.17 12.25 -0.33
N GLU A 146 -3.42 12.50 -0.75
CA GLU A 146 -4.36 13.38 -0.05
C GLU A 146 -4.58 12.95 1.41
N PHE A 147 -4.66 11.65 1.67
CA PHE A 147 -4.75 11.13 3.03
C PHE A 147 -3.49 11.45 3.86
N LEU A 148 -2.29 11.22 3.30
CA LEU A 148 -1.02 11.51 3.97
C LEU A 148 -0.88 13.00 4.29
N GLU A 149 -1.30 13.86 3.37
CA GLU A 149 -1.24 15.30 3.54
C GLU A 149 -2.22 15.82 4.60
N ALA A 150 -3.45 15.31 4.65
CA ALA A 150 -4.54 15.94 5.40
C ALA A 150 -4.99 15.19 6.67
N LYS A 151 -4.80 13.87 6.73
CA LYS A 151 -5.42 13.01 7.77
C LYS A 151 -4.41 12.16 8.53
N SER A 152 -3.32 11.78 7.89
CA SER A 152 -2.32 10.89 8.48
C SER A 152 -1.63 11.50 9.69
N ARG A 153 -1.46 10.68 10.74
CA ARG A 153 -0.79 11.06 11.98
C ARG A 153 0.69 10.66 12.02
N THR A 154 1.22 10.11 10.94
CA THR A 154 2.64 9.75 10.86
C THR A 154 3.53 11.00 10.91
N SER A 155 4.79 10.82 11.33
CA SER A 155 5.76 11.91 11.37
C SER A 155 6.04 12.45 9.96
N ARG A 156 6.45 13.73 9.89
CA ARG A 156 6.83 14.37 8.63
C ARG A 156 7.96 13.63 7.93
N LYS A 157 8.99 13.18 8.67
CA LYS A 157 10.07 12.32 8.15
C LYS A 157 9.51 11.09 7.43
N ARG A 158 8.62 10.33 8.07
CA ARG A 158 8.02 9.13 7.46
C ARG A 158 7.14 9.45 6.26
N LYS A 159 6.41 10.58 6.30
CA LYS A 159 5.63 11.05 5.13
C LYS A 159 6.56 11.37 3.96
N PHE A 160 7.68 12.05 4.21
CA PHE A 160 8.67 12.38 3.19
C PHE A 160 9.33 11.12 2.59
N GLU A 161 9.77 10.17 3.43
CA GLU A 161 10.29 8.87 2.97
C GLU A 161 9.28 8.12 2.09
N THR A 162 8.01 8.11 2.49
CA THR A 162 6.92 7.54 1.68
C THR A 162 6.73 8.30 0.37
N ALA A 163 6.80 9.63 0.42
CA ALA A 163 6.63 10.48 -0.74
C ALA A 163 7.73 10.30 -1.79
N VAL A 164 8.98 10.16 -1.35
CA VAL A 164 10.10 9.82 -2.23
C VAL A 164 9.90 8.44 -2.85
N ARG A 165 9.64 7.42 -2.01
CA ARG A 165 9.52 6.03 -2.44
C ARG A 165 8.46 5.81 -3.52
N PHE A 166 7.33 6.52 -3.42
CA PHE A 166 6.18 6.37 -4.32
C PHE A 166 5.99 7.56 -5.27
N ASP A 167 7.00 8.43 -5.39
CA ASP A 167 6.99 9.61 -6.25
C ASP A 167 5.77 10.54 -6.07
N LEU A 168 5.43 10.82 -4.80
CA LEU A 168 4.30 11.68 -4.40
C LEU A 168 4.74 13.14 -4.33
N GLU A 169 4.78 13.80 -5.47
CA GLU A 169 5.29 15.17 -5.64
C GLU A 169 4.62 16.23 -4.76
N SER A 170 3.30 16.14 -4.55
CA SER A 170 2.60 17.12 -3.71
C SER A 170 3.01 16.94 -2.24
N LEU A 171 3.12 15.70 -1.78
CA LEU A 171 3.53 15.38 -0.43
C LEU A 171 5.02 15.68 -0.17
N LYS A 172 5.91 15.40 -1.14
CA LYS A 172 7.35 15.75 -1.08
C LYS A 172 7.51 17.24 -0.79
N ARG A 173 6.94 18.08 -1.66
CA ARG A 173 6.99 19.54 -1.55
C ARG A 173 6.37 20.03 -0.24
N LYS A 174 5.21 19.49 0.15
CA LYS A 174 4.55 19.87 1.41
C LYS A 174 5.46 19.64 2.62
N CYS A 175 6.14 18.48 2.69
CA CYS A 175 7.06 18.19 3.79
C CYS A 175 8.25 19.17 3.83
N ILE A 176 8.78 19.57 2.67
CA ILE A 176 9.88 20.54 2.57
C ILE A 176 9.39 21.95 2.94
N ASP A 177 8.23 22.37 2.45
CA ASP A 177 7.70 23.71 2.64
C ASP A 177 7.33 23.99 4.10
N GLU A 178 6.78 22.99 4.80
CA GLU A 178 6.42 23.06 6.22
C GLU A 178 7.61 23.04 7.19
N ALA A 179 8.85 22.85 6.70
CA ALA A 179 10.02 22.98 7.55
C ALA A 179 10.32 24.45 7.84
N GLU A 180 10.55 24.76 9.12
CA GLU A 180 10.81 26.13 9.60
C GLU A 180 12.26 26.35 10.02
N THR A 181 13.08 25.29 10.11
CA THR A 181 14.49 25.37 10.52
C THR A 181 15.39 24.45 9.71
N THR A 182 16.69 24.73 9.68
CA THR A 182 17.69 23.86 9.07
C THR A 182 17.77 22.48 9.76
N ALA A 183 17.49 22.41 11.07
CA ALA A 183 17.46 21.15 11.81
C ALA A 183 16.33 20.25 11.31
N GLU A 184 15.15 20.82 11.10
CA GLU A 184 13.99 20.14 10.55
C GLU A 184 14.19 19.63 9.12
N ILE A 185 14.92 20.37 8.28
CA ILE A 185 15.32 19.88 6.95
C ILE A 185 16.31 18.73 7.05
N ARG A 186 17.27 18.80 7.97
CA ARG A 186 18.21 17.70 8.20
C ARG A 186 17.49 16.41 8.62
N GLU A 187 16.36 16.49 9.33
CA GLU A 187 15.56 15.32 9.67
C GLU A 187 14.92 14.62 8.47
N LEU A 188 14.70 15.33 7.36
CA LEU A 188 14.16 14.76 6.12
C LEU A 188 15.23 14.04 5.29
N ALA A 189 16.51 14.35 5.51
CA ALA A 189 17.60 13.67 4.82
C ALA A 189 17.65 12.18 5.24
N PRO A 190 17.76 11.25 4.28
CA PRO A 190 17.95 9.83 4.58
C PRO A 190 19.31 9.58 5.23
N GLU A 191 19.46 8.41 5.85
CA GLU A 191 20.76 7.97 6.36
C GLU A 191 21.73 7.64 5.22
N ASN A 192 21.22 7.06 4.14
CA ASN A 192 21.98 6.78 2.93
C ASN A 192 21.73 7.85 1.86
N ALA A 193 22.80 8.51 1.40
CA ALA A 193 22.70 9.60 0.44
C ALA A 193 22.09 9.18 -0.91
N ASP A 194 22.21 7.91 -1.27
CA ASP A 194 21.73 7.35 -2.54
C ASP A 194 20.20 7.11 -2.56
N GLU A 195 19.51 7.31 -1.43
CA GLU A 195 18.04 7.15 -1.35
C GLU A 195 17.27 8.34 -1.91
N LEU A 196 17.94 9.46 -2.20
CA LEU A 196 17.37 10.63 -2.86
C LEU A 196 18.07 10.87 -4.20
N GLU A 197 17.31 11.22 -5.22
CA GLU A 197 17.85 11.66 -6.50
C GLU A 197 18.43 13.08 -6.37
N PRO A 198 19.29 13.50 -7.32
CA PRO A 198 19.89 14.84 -7.28
C PRO A 198 18.88 15.98 -7.18
N GLN A 199 17.67 15.79 -7.71
CA GLN A 199 16.61 16.79 -7.64
C GLN A 199 16.05 16.95 -6.22
N GLU A 200 15.81 15.87 -5.46
CA GLU A 200 15.36 16.02 -4.06
C GLU A 200 16.47 16.62 -3.18
N TRP A 201 17.73 16.23 -3.38
CA TRP A 201 18.86 16.85 -2.67
C TRP A 201 18.95 18.35 -2.91
N LYS A 202 18.75 18.78 -4.16
CA LYS A 202 18.73 20.19 -4.53
C LYS A 202 17.61 20.93 -3.80
N GLU A 203 16.42 20.36 -3.72
CA GLU A 203 15.27 20.99 -3.04
C GLU A 203 15.50 21.14 -1.54
N LEU A 204 16.02 20.09 -0.88
CA LEU A 204 16.38 20.15 0.55
C LEU A 204 17.47 21.20 0.79
N PHE A 205 18.50 21.26 -0.06
CA PHE A 205 19.58 22.24 0.07
C PHE A 205 19.07 23.68 -0.10
N LEU A 206 18.28 23.95 -1.14
CA LEU A 206 17.71 25.27 -1.38
C LEU A 206 16.82 25.73 -0.22
N LYS A 207 16.00 24.82 0.32
CA LYS A 207 15.17 25.13 1.49
C LYS A 207 16.03 25.39 2.73
N ALA A 208 17.06 24.59 2.99
CA ALA A 208 17.98 24.80 4.12
C ALA A 208 18.69 26.17 4.06
N CYS A 209 19.08 26.63 2.87
CA CYS A 209 19.69 27.94 2.66
C CYS A 209 18.72 29.12 2.79
N SER A 210 17.40 28.88 2.86
CA SER A 210 16.40 29.95 2.99
C SER A 210 16.19 30.42 4.43
N PHE A 211 16.73 29.70 5.41
CA PHE A 211 16.70 30.09 6.82
C PHE A 211 17.97 30.90 7.13
N GLU A 212 17.90 32.22 6.93
CA GLU A 212 18.93 33.18 7.38
C GLU A 212 18.88 33.44 8.89
#